data_AF-A0A6H9HEX4-F1
#
_entry.id   AF-A0A6H9HEX4-F1
#
_cell.length_a   1.000
_cell.length_b   1.000
_cell.length_c   1.000
_cell.angle_alpha   90.00
_cell.angle_beta   90.00
_cell.angle_gamma   90.00
#
_symmetry.space_group_name_H-M   'P 1'
#
loop_
_entity.id
_entity.type
_entity.pdbx_description
1 polymer ?
#
loop_
_entity_poly.entity_id
_entity_poly.type
_entity_poly.pdbx_seq_one_letter_code
_entity_poly.pdbx_strand_id
1 'polypeptide(L)'
;MTDVTDLMARAEPTKPSSIHQRIDRRIEVLTDWLENGVPREKIGNLPESLTAAREWEDDTLGIERIPSPRTFTRNHADTDLGKKVCLIEGLLTDICQKWAMPRRKKSAGGTTAQSEPKSSAPWNEHIACEKCLKAHVDKYHMMAERLSTAVNLSLSQEAQLQRKEKEISRLTKDLANERRAAARRPRPV
;
A
#
# COMPACT_ATOMS: atom_id res chain seq x y z
N MET A 1 35.83 -8.35 -26.00
CA MET A 1 34.38 -8.19 -25.80
C MET A 1 34.07 -8.86 -24.49
N THR A 2 34.01 -8.07 -23.42
CA THR A 2 33.65 -8.54 -22.08
C THR A 2 32.15 -8.36 -21.92
N ASP A 3 31.46 -9.46 -21.70
CA ASP A 3 30.01 -9.56 -21.67
C ASP A 3 29.38 -8.69 -20.59
N VAL A 4 28.31 -7.99 -20.98
CA VAL A 4 27.47 -7.15 -20.12
C VAL A 4 26.78 -7.96 -19.01
N THR A 5 26.79 -9.30 -19.09
CA THR A 5 26.25 -10.20 -18.07
C THR A 5 27.15 -10.37 -16.85
N ASP A 6 28.44 -10.00 -16.91
CA ASP A 6 29.37 -10.12 -15.77
C ASP A 6 29.26 -8.95 -14.78
N LEU A 7 28.45 -7.92 -15.12
CA LEU A 7 28.15 -6.78 -14.23
C LEU A 7 26.93 -6.99 -13.32
N MET A 8 26.16 -8.07 -13.51
CA MET A 8 24.99 -8.37 -12.67
C MET A 8 25.30 -9.34 -11.51
N ALA A 9 26.52 -9.86 -11.41
CA ALA A 9 26.94 -10.83 -10.40
C ALA A 9 27.58 -10.19 -9.15
N ARG A 10 27.02 -9.08 -8.68
CA ARG A 10 27.29 -8.57 -7.32
C ARG A 10 26.02 -8.02 -6.71
N ALA A 11 25.07 -8.93 -6.44
CA ALA A 11 24.17 -8.72 -5.33
C ALA A 11 25.05 -8.62 -4.08
N GLU A 12 25.42 -7.39 -3.72
CA GLU A 12 26.03 -7.07 -2.43
C GLU A 12 25.22 -7.80 -1.36
N PRO A 13 25.85 -8.55 -0.43
CA PRO A 13 25.13 -9.12 0.69
C PRO A 13 24.49 -7.96 1.45
N THR A 14 23.18 -7.82 1.32
CA THR A 14 22.40 -6.79 2.00
C THR A 14 22.78 -6.88 3.46
N LYS A 15 23.33 -5.79 3.99
CA LYS A 15 23.71 -5.70 5.41
C LYS A 15 22.57 -6.27 6.25
N PRO A 16 22.86 -7.08 7.30
CA PRO A 16 21.80 -7.63 8.14
C PRO A 16 20.94 -6.46 8.62
N SER A 17 19.66 -6.46 8.22
CA SER A 17 18.74 -5.38 8.59
C SER A 17 18.69 -5.28 10.11
N SER A 18 18.71 -4.06 10.62
CA SER A 18 18.72 -3.87 12.06
C SER A 18 17.41 -4.39 12.65
N ILE A 19 17.43 -4.79 13.93
CA ILE A 19 16.21 -5.27 14.61
C ILE A 19 15.09 -4.23 14.55
N HIS A 20 15.43 -2.94 14.67
CA HIS A 20 14.46 -1.85 14.53
C HIS A 20 13.84 -1.84 13.13
N GLN A 21 14.65 -1.94 12.08
CA GLN A 21 14.15 -2.00 10.69
C GLN A 21 13.24 -3.21 10.46
N ARG A 22 13.59 -4.38 11.02
CA ARG A 22 12.75 -5.60 10.94
C ARG A 22 11.40 -5.43 11.64
N ILE A 23 11.36 -4.69 12.75
CA ILE A 23 10.14 -4.39 13.49
C ILE A 23 9.31 -3.34 12.74
N ASP A 24 9.95 -2.27 12.29
CA ASP A 24 9.30 -1.19 11.54
C ASP A 24 8.67 -1.73 10.26
N ARG A 25 9.39 -2.60 9.54
CA ARG A 25 8.85 -3.24 8.34
C ARG A 25 7.61 -4.10 8.61
N ARG A 26 7.57 -4.82 9.73
CA ARG A 26 6.38 -5.56 10.15
C ARG A 26 5.21 -4.63 10.44
N ILE A 27 5.47 -3.50 11.12
CA ILE A 27 4.43 -2.49 11.40
C ILE A 27 3.87 -1.93 10.10
N GLU A 28 4.73 -1.56 9.14
CA GLU A 28 4.30 -1.05 7.83
C GLU A 28 3.38 -2.05 7.12
N VAL A 29 3.79 -3.31 7.00
CA VAL A 29 3.01 -4.34 6.31
C VAL A 29 1.68 -4.60 7.01
N LEU A 30 1.67 -4.71 8.34
CA LEU A 30 0.44 -4.95 9.07
C LEU A 30 -0.50 -3.74 9.05
N THR A 31 0.04 -2.52 9.04
CA THR A 31 -0.76 -1.30 8.91
C THR A 31 -1.38 -1.21 7.52
N ASP A 32 -0.59 -1.45 6.47
CA ASP A 32 -1.07 -1.51 5.08
C ASP A 32 -2.17 -2.57 4.91
N TRP A 33 -1.99 -3.75 5.52
CA TRP A 33 -3.02 -4.79 5.51
C TRP A 33 -4.27 -4.41 6.30
N LEU A 34 -4.13 -3.65 7.38
CA LEU A 34 -5.27 -3.16 8.15
C LEU A 34 -6.10 -2.12 7.36
N GLU A 35 -5.44 -1.34 6.51
CA GLU A 35 -6.07 -0.31 5.67
C GLU A 35 -6.65 -0.89 4.37
N ASN A 36 -5.84 -1.64 3.62
CA ASN A 36 -6.13 -2.09 2.25
C ASN A 36 -6.66 -3.54 2.18
N GLY A 37 -6.57 -4.28 3.29
CA GLY A 37 -6.97 -5.68 3.38
C GLY A 37 -5.82 -6.66 3.19
N VAL A 38 -5.97 -7.84 3.81
CA VAL A 38 -4.97 -8.91 3.71
C VAL A 38 -5.10 -9.63 2.36
N PRO A 39 -4.01 -9.77 1.58
CA PRO A 39 -4.03 -10.56 0.35
C PRO A 39 -4.48 -12.00 0.61
N ARG A 40 -5.38 -12.55 -0.22
CA ARG A 40 -6.00 -13.88 0.00
C ARG A 40 -4.98 -15.01 0.19
N GLU A 41 -3.87 -14.95 -0.53
CA GLU A 41 -2.77 -15.92 -0.45
C GLU A 41 -2.00 -15.86 0.89
N LYS A 42 -2.06 -14.73 1.58
CA LYS A 42 -1.31 -14.46 2.82
C LYS A 42 -2.18 -14.60 4.08
N ILE A 43 -3.51 -14.62 3.96
CA ILE A 43 -4.43 -14.83 5.09
C ILE A 43 -4.06 -16.12 5.85
N GLY A 44 -3.73 -17.20 5.14
CA GLY A 44 -3.31 -18.49 5.68
C GLY A 44 -2.05 -18.45 6.57
N ASN A 45 -1.16 -17.49 6.30
CA ASN A 45 0.18 -17.41 6.89
C ASN A 45 0.31 -16.23 7.87
N LEU A 46 -0.81 -15.59 8.25
CA LEU A 46 -0.79 -14.49 9.19
C LEU A 46 -0.39 -15.01 10.59
N PRO A 47 0.60 -14.40 11.26
CA PRO A 47 1.01 -14.84 12.58
C PRO A 47 -0.09 -14.57 13.63
N GLU A 48 -0.55 -15.62 14.31
CA GLU A 48 -1.62 -15.52 15.33
C GLU A 48 -1.11 -15.04 16.71
N SER A 49 0.20 -14.94 16.89
CA SER A 49 0.83 -14.58 18.16
C SER A 49 2.13 -13.80 17.94
N LEU A 50 2.60 -13.09 18.97
CA LEU A 50 3.91 -12.42 18.93
C LEU A 50 5.08 -13.38 18.68
N THR A 51 5.01 -14.60 19.20
CA THR A 51 6.04 -15.62 18.92
C THR A 51 6.05 -16.00 17.44
N ALA A 52 4.87 -16.20 16.85
CA ALA A 52 4.74 -16.43 15.42
C ALA A 52 5.19 -15.21 14.61
N ALA A 53 4.86 -13.99 15.04
CA ALA A 53 5.25 -12.75 14.37
C ALA A 53 6.77 -12.52 14.38
N ARG A 54 7.45 -12.96 15.43
CA ARG A 54 8.90 -12.96 15.56
C ARG A 54 9.56 -13.93 14.56
N GLU A 55 8.97 -15.10 14.41
CA GLU A 55 9.45 -16.16 13.51
C GLU A 55 9.01 -15.98 12.07
N TRP A 56 8.01 -15.13 11.85
CA TRP A 56 7.48 -14.82 10.54
C TRP A 56 8.59 -14.28 9.63
N GLU A 57 8.74 -14.96 8.50
CA GLU A 57 9.70 -14.66 7.46
C GLU A 57 8.95 -14.74 6.13
N ASP A 58 9.06 -13.67 5.33
CA ASP A 58 8.43 -13.57 4.03
C ASP A 58 9.24 -12.61 3.15
N ASP A 59 10.07 -13.19 2.28
CA ASP A 59 10.95 -12.45 1.37
C ASP A 59 10.15 -11.52 0.44
N THR A 60 8.93 -11.90 0.06
CA THR A 60 8.08 -11.08 -0.82
C THR A 60 7.63 -9.78 -0.16
N LEU A 61 7.52 -9.78 1.17
CA LEU A 61 7.13 -8.62 1.97
C LEU A 61 8.36 -7.90 2.56
N GLY A 62 9.56 -8.44 2.36
CA GLY A 62 10.79 -7.97 3.00
C GLY A 62 10.80 -8.21 4.51
N ILE A 63 10.09 -9.23 4.98
CA ILE A 63 9.99 -9.55 6.41
C ILE A 63 11.04 -10.59 6.75
N GLU A 64 12.07 -10.18 7.48
CA GLU A 64 13.12 -11.08 7.97
C GLU A 64 12.84 -11.53 9.40
N ARG A 65 13.11 -12.80 9.72
CA ARG A 65 12.98 -13.36 11.07
C ARG A 65 13.74 -12.56 12.14
N ILE A 66 13.18 -12.43 13.34
CA ILE A 66 13.86 -11.84 14.49
C ILE A 66 14.46 -12.95 15.38
N PRO A 67 15.80 -13.05 15.49
CA PRO A 67 16.45 -14.24 16.04
C PRO A 67 16.22 -14.42 17.53
N SER A 68 16.20 -13.32 18.30
CA SER A 68 16.12 -13.37 19.77
C SER A 68 14.72 -13.02 20.28
N PRO A 69 14.12 -13.84 21.15
CA PRO A 69 12.90 -13.47 21.87
C PRO A 69 13.10 -12.24 22.76
N ARG A 70 14.31 -12.07 23.31
CA ARG A 70 14.62 -10.96 24.22
C ARG A 70 14.58 -9.60 23.53
N THR A 71 14.81 -9.56 22.21
CA THR A 71 14.76 -8.33 21.40
C THR A 71 13.37 -8.06 20.81
N PHE A 72 12.40 -8.97 20.99
CA PHE A 72 11.04 -8.85 20.50
C PHE A 72 10.06 -9.13 21.64
N THR A 73 10.03 -8.22 22.62
CA THR A 73 9.22 -8.34 23.83
C THR A 73 8.60 -6.98 24.18
N ARG A 74 7.42 -7.00 24.81
CA ARG A 74 6.71 -5.79 25.26
C ARG A 74 7.48 -5.02 26.33
N ASN A 75 8.14 -5.76 27.22
CA ASN A 75 8.88 -5.21 28.37
C ASN A 75 10.36 -5.01 28.03
N HIS A 76 10.66 -4.56 26.82
CA HIS A 76 12.03 -4.33 26.40
C HIS A 76 12.64 -3.16 27.18
N ALA A 77 13.94 -3.22 27.46
CA ALA A 77 14.66 -2.16 28.19
C ALA A 77 14.63 -0.82 27.44
N ASP A 78 14.71 -0.90 26.11
CA ASP A 78 14.33 0.21 25.24
C ASP A 78 12.81 0.30 25.11
N THR A 79 12.24 1.35 25.71
CA THR A 79 10.80 1.60 25.73
C THR A 79 10.20 1.83 24.34
N ASP A 80 10.95 2.35 23.37
CA ASP A 80 10.44 2.55 22.01
C ASP A 80 10.19 1.20 21.33
N LEU A 81 11.16 0.29 21.47
CA LEU A 81 11.04 -1.07 20.95
C LEU A 81 9.88 -1.83 21.59
N GLY A 82 9.70 -1.71 22.91
CA GLY A 82 8.58 -2.31 23.62
C GLY A 82 7.22 -1.82 23.11
N LYS A 83 7.08 -0.51 22.89
CA LYS A 83 5.86 0.10 22.31
C LYS A 83 5.58 -0.42 20.90
N LYS A 84 6.60 -0.54 20.06
CA LYS A 84 6.48 -1.09 18.70
C LYS A 84 6.03 -2.55 18.70
N VAL A 85 6.54 -3.37 19.61
CA VAL A 85 6.10 -4.77 19.76
C VAL A 85 4.64 -4.84 20.24
N CYS A 86 4.23 -3.98 21.17
CA CYS A 86 2.81 -3.85 21.56
C CYS A 86 1.92 -3.43 20.40
N LEU A 87 2.39 -2.51 19.55
CA LEU A 87 1.66 -2.07 18.36
C LEU A 87 1.46 -3.23 17.37
N ILE A 88 2.50 -4.02 17.11
CA ILE A 88 2.40 -5.21 16.24
C ILE A 88 1.31 -6.15 16.74
N GLU A 89 1.24 -6.41 18.05
CA GLU A 89 0.19 -7.28 18.59
C GLU A 89 -1.21 -6.69 18.43
N GLY A 90 -1.37 -5.39 18.65
CA GLY A 90 -2.63 -4.68 18.42
C GLY A 90 -3.08 -4.85 16.97
N LEU A 91 -2.18 -4.55 16.03
CA LEU A 91 -2.42 -4.71 14.59
C LEU A 91 -2.81 -6.15 14.24
N LEU A 92 -2.09 -7.16 14.74
CA LEU A 92 -2.44 -8.56 14.50
C LEU A 92 -3.81 -8.92 15.04
N THR A 93 -4.16 -8.41 16.23
CA THR A 93 -5.48 -8.63 16.83
C THR A 93 -6.57 -8.00 15.98
N ASP A 94 -6.37 -6.75 15.55
CA ASP A 94 -7.33 -6.02 14.72
C ASP A 94 -7.52 -6.67 13.35
N ILE A 95 -6.44 -7.11 12.71
CA ILE A 95 -6.47 -7.85 11.45
C ILE A 95 -7.21 -9.18 11.64
N CYS A 96 -6.89 -9.93 12.69
CA CYS A 96 -7.58 -11.20 12.97
C CYS A 96 -9.07 -11.00 13.26
N GLN A 97 -9.47 -9.91 13.92
CA GLN A 97 -10.87 -9.60 14.17
C GLN A 97 -11.61 -9.20 12.90
N LYS A 98 -10.99 -8.34 12.08
CA LYS A 98 -11.62 -7.75 10.87
C LYS A 98 -11.77 -8.76 9.73
N TRP A 99 -10.84 -9.70 9.59
CA TRP A 99 -10.85 -10.71 8.52
C TRP A 99 -11.01 -12.16 9.01
N ALA A 100 -11.31 -12.34 10.30
CA ALA A 100 -11.71 -13.56 11.00
C ALA A 100 -11.35 -14.89 10.31
N MET A 101 -10.11 -15.33 10.54
CA MET A 101 -9.82 -16.75 10.64
C MET A 101 -10.61 -17.33 11.84
N PRO A 102 -11.32 -18.47 11.69
CA PRO A 102 -11.95 -19.13 12.82
C PRO A 102 -10.86 -19.59 13.80
N ARG A 103 -10.68 -18.87 14.92
CA ARG A 103 -9.85 -19.36 16.03
C ARG A 103 -10.41 -20.71 16.47
N ARG A 104 -9.71 -21.80 16.15
CA ARG A 104 -10.00 -23.11 16.75
C ARG A 104 -9.75 -22.98 18.24
N LYS A 105 -10.81 -22.77 19.02
CA LYS A 105 -10.75 -22.84 20.48
C LYS A 105 -10.28 -24.25 20.84
N LYS A 106 -9.02 -24.36 21.24
CA LYS A 106 -8.45 -25.57 21.80
C LYS A 106 -9.18 -25.81 23.13
N SER A 107 -10.13 -26.74 23.14
CA SER A 107 -10.84 -27.16 24.34
C SER A 107 -9.86 -27.87 25.28
N ALA A 108 -9.17 -27.09 26.11
CA ALA A 108 -8.54 -27.61 27.31
C ALA A 108 -9.62 -27.68 28.39
N GLY A 109 -10.01 -28.91 28.74
CA GLY A 109 -10.90 -29.17 29.87
C GLY A 109 -10.32 -28.58 31.14
N GLY A 110 -11.10 -27.72 31.78
CA GLY A 110 -10.75 -27.03 33.01
C GLY A 110 -11.94 -26.23 33.49
N THR A 111 -12.77 -26.88 34.30
CA THR A 111 -14.00 -26.34 34.88
C THR A 111 -13.70 -25.13 35.75
N THR A 112 -14.04 -23.93 35.29
CA THR A 112 -14.50 -22.83 36.17
C THR A 112 -15.44 -21.94 35.38
N ALA A 113 -16.66 -21.83 35.92
CA ALA A 113 -17.71 -20.98 35.39
C ALA A 113 -17.25 -19.52 35.31
N GLN A 114 -17.23 -18.96 34.10
CA GLN A 114 -17.42 -17.54 33.89
C GLN A 114 -18.64 -17.36 32.99
N SER A 115 -19.59 -16.59 33.51
CA SER A 115 -20.84 -16.21 32.88
C SER A 115 -20.63 -15.70 31.46
N GLU A 116 -21.39 -16.27 30.53
CA GLU A 116 -21.63 -15.67 29.23
C GLU A 116 -22.06 -14.20 29.40
N PRO A 117 -21.38 -13.22 28.78
CA PRO A 117 -22.07 -12.00 28.46
C PRO A 117 -23.07 -12.40 27.38
N LYS A 118 -24.36 -12.46 27.75
CA LYS A 118 -25.45 -12.42 26.77
C LYS A 118 -25.23 -11.15 25.97
N SER A 119 -24.58 -11.27 24.81
CA SER A 119 -24.46 -10.21 23.82
C SER A 119 -25.86 -9.95 23.27
N SER A 120 -26.58 -9.10 24.00
CA SER A 120 -27.79 -8.45 23.54
C SER A 120 -27.36 -7.38 22.52
N ALA A 121 -27.12 -7.78 21.27
CA ALA A 121 -27.55 -7.04 20.07
C ALA A 121 -26.84 -7.54 18.78
N PRO A 122 -27.30 -8.64 18.17
CA PRO A 122 -26.87 -9.00 16.81
C PRO A 122 -27.24 -7.94 15.75
N TRP A 123 -28.15 -7.01 16.08
CA TRP A 123 -28.66 -5.99 15.16
C TRP A 123 -27.82 -4.70 15.12
N ASN A 124 -27.10 -4.36 16.20
CA ASN A 124 -26.28 -3.13 16.22
C ASN A 124 -24.98 -3.27 15.41
N GLU A 125 -24.41 -4.47 15.37
CA GLU A 125 -23.25 -4.80 14.53
C GLU A 125 -23.62 -4.75 13.05
N HIS A 126 -24.81 -5.24 12.67
CA HIS A 126 -25.31 -5.18 11.30
C HIS A 126 -25.50 -3.73 10.82
N ILE A 127 -26.10 -2.86 11.64
CA ILE A 127 -26.29 -1.44 11.31
C ILE A 127 -24.95 -0.71 11.18
N ALA A 128 -23.96 -1.05 12.02
CA ALA A 128 -22.62 -0.49 11.90
C ALA A 128 -21.92 -0.94 10.61
N CYS A 129 -22.03 -2.23 10.25
CA CYS A 129 -21.52 -2.76 8.99
C CYS A 129 -22.17 -2.10 7.77
N GLU A 130 -23.50 -1.94 7.75
CA GLU A 130 -24.21 -1.26 6.65
C GLU A 130 -23.78 0.20 6.51
N LYS A 131 -23.59 0.92 7.62
CA LYS A 131 -23.08 2.30 7.61
C LYS A 131 -21.67 2.38 7.05
N CYS A 132 -20.78 1.46 7.46
CA CYS A 132 -19.42 1.39 6.92
C CYS A 132 -19.43 1.06 5.43
N LEU A 133 -20.28 0.13 4.99
CA LEU A 133 -20.41 -0.24 3.58
C LEU A 133 -20.90 0.95 2.75
N LYS A 134 -21.94 1.65 3.23
CA LYS A 134 -22.49 2.83 2.57
C LYS A 134 -21.46 3.95 2.46
N ALA A 135 -20.72 4.25 3.53
CA ALA A 135 -19.65 5.25 3.49
C ALA A 135 -18.55 4.88 2.47
N HIS A 136 -18.24 3.60 2.32
CA HIS A 136 -17.27 3.12 1.33
C HIS A 136 -17.78 3.26 -0.11
N VAL A 137 -19.07 2.95 -0.35
CA VAL A 137 -19.74 3.14 -1.64
C VAL A 137 -19.78 4.63 -2.00
N ASP A 138 -20.13 5.50 -1.06
CA ASP A 138 -20.15 6.95 -1.26
C ASP A 138 -18.74 7.47 -1.60
N LYS A 139 -17.71 6.98 -0.90
CA LYS A 139 -16.30 7.32 -1.20
C LYS A 139 -15.91 6.86 -2.61
N TYR A 140 -16.32 5.67 -3.02
CA TYR A 140 -16.07 5.16 -4.37
C TYR A 140 -16.74 6.03 -5.44
N HIS A 141 -18.00 6.42 -5.24
CA HIS A 141 -18.70 7.32 -6.16
C HIS A 141 -18.02 8.68 -6.27
N MET A 142 -17.62 9.30 -5.15
CA MET A 142 -16.86 10.55 -5.18
C MET A 142 -15.53 10.42 -5.94
N MET A 143 -14.80 9.32 -5.75
CA MET A 143 -13.56 9.06 -6.48
C MET A 143 -13.82 8.86 -7.98
N ALA A 144 -14.88 8.13 -8.35
CA ALA A 144 -15.27 7.93 -9.74
C ALA A 144 -15.65 9.25 -10.43
N GLU A 145 -16.39 10.14 -9.76
CA GLU A 145 -16.72 11.47 -10.29
C GLU A 145 -15.47 12.34 -10.46
N ARG A 146 -14.57 12.34 -9.47
CA ARG A 146 -13.28 13.04 -9.58
C ARG A 146 -12.43 12.54 -10.74
N LEU A 147 -12.41 11.22 -10.96
CA LEU A 147 -11.70 10.65 -12.09
C LEU A 147 -12.36 11.04 -13.41
N SER A 148 -13.69 10.97 -13.51
CA SER A 148 -14.42 11.37 -14.71
C SER A 148 -14.19 12.84 -15.07
N THR A 149 -14.21 13.73 -14.07
CA THR A 149 -13.93 15.15 -14.27
C THR A 149 -12.48 15.39 -14.70
N ALA A 150 -11.51 14.70 -14.11
CA ALA A 150 -10.11 14.78 -14.52
C ALA A 150 -9.90 14.29 -15.97
N VAL A 151 -10.54 13.18 -16.36
CA VAL A 151 -10.50 12.66 -17.73
C VAL A 151 -11.08 13.67 -18.72
N ASN A 152 -12.25 14.24 -18.41
CA ASN A 152 -12.88 15.25 -19.27
C ASN A 152 -12.00 16.51 -19.42
N LEU A 153 -11.33 16.93 -18.34
CA LEU A 153 -10.38 18.04 -18.38
C LEU A 153 -9.17 17.70 -19.27
N SER A 154 -8.61 16.49 -19.14
CA SER A 154 -7.50 16.02 -19.98
C SER A 154 -7.87 16.04 -21.46
N LEU A 155 -9.03 15.48 -21.82
CA LEU A 155 -9.52 15.48 -23.20
C LEU A 155 -9.71 16.90 -23.75
N SER A 156 -10.24 17.81 -22.93
CA SER A 156 -10.36 19.23 -23.31
C SER A 156 -9.00 19.88 -23.54
N GLN A 157 -8.01 19.59 -22.67
CA GLN A 157 -6.65 20.12 -22.81
C GLN A 157 -5.96 19.57 -24.06
N GLU A 158 -6.10 18.26 -24.34
CA GLU A 158 -5.58 17.64 -25.56
C GLU A 158 -6.19 18.28 -26.82
N ALA A 159 -7.50 18.51 -26.84
CA ALA A 159 -8.15 19.19 -27.96
C ALA A 159 -7.62 20.63 -28.16
N GLN A 160 -7.33 21.35 -27.08
CA GLN A 160 -6.71 22.67 -27.16
C GLN A 160 -5.28 22.61 -27.68
N LEU A 161 -4.48 21.62 -27.24
CA LEU A 161 -3.12 21.42 -27.73
C LEU A 161 -3.11 21.13 -29.23
N GLN A 162 -4.00 20.25 -29.71
CA GLN A 162 -4.12 19.97 -31.14
C GLN A 162 -4.50 21.21 -31.97
N ARG A 163 -5.36 22.09 -31.44
CA ARG A 163 -5.67 23.37 -32.11
C ARG A 163 -4.45 24.28 -32.20
N LYS A 164 -3.69 24.40 -31.10
CA LYS A 164 -2.46 25.20 -31.07
C LYS A 164 -1.40 24.63 -32.01
N GLU A 165 -1.26 23.31 -32.09
CA GLU A 165 -0.30 22.65 -32.98
C GLU A 165 -0.63 22.86 -34.46
N LYS A 166 -1.92 22.83 -34.82
CA LYS A 166 -2.39 23.20 -36.16
C LYS A 166 -2.07 24.67 -36.49
N GLU A 167 -2.26 25.57 -35.53
CA GLU A 167 -1.95 27.00 -35.72
C GLU A 167 -0.44 27.24 -35.87
N ILE A 168 0.39 26.61 -35.03
CA ILE A 168 1.85 26.65 -35.18
C ILE A 168 2.26 26.14 -36.56
N SER A 169 1.68 25.03 -37.01
CA SER A 169 1.95 24.46 -38.33
C SER A 169 1.58 25.42 -39.46
N ARG A 170 0.46 26.14 -39.33
CA ARG A 170 0.04 27.17 -40.28
C ARG A 170 1.03 28.34 -40.31
N LEU A 171 1.31 28.94 -39.15
CA LEU A 171 2.23 30.07 -39.03
C LEU A 171 3.64 29.73 -39.50
N THR A 172 4.11 28.50 -39.26
CA THR A 172 5.41 28.01 -39.74
C THR A 172 5.45 27.94 -41.26
N LYS A 173 4.35 27.50 -41.92
CA LYS A 173 4.23 27.52 -43.38
C LYS A 173 4.23 28.94 -43.93
N ASP A 174 3.50 29.85 -43.28
CA ASP A 174 3.42 31.25 -43.69
C ASP A 174 4.78 31.95 -43.57
N LEU A 175 5.49 31.77 -42.44
CA LEU A 175 6.87 32.24 -42.29
C LEU A 175 7.82 31.66 -43.35
N ALA A 176 7.69 30.37 -43.68
CA ALA A 176 8.50 29.75 -44.73
C ALA A 176 8.17 30.30 -46.12
N ASN A 177 6.91 30.66 -46.39
CA ASN A 177 6.48 31.31 -47.63
C ASN A 177 7.02 32.74 -47.70
N GLU A 178 6.92 33.52 -46.63
CA GLU A 178 7.45 34.88 -46.54
C GLU A 178 8.96 34.92 -46.74
N ARG A 179 9.71 34.02 -46.09
CA ARG A 179 11.16 33.87 -46.29
C ARG A 179 11.50 33.58 -47.75
N ARG A 180 10.74 32.71 -48.42
CA ARG A 180 10.91 32.42 -49.85
C ARG A 180 10.57 33.63 -50.72
N ALA A 181 9.53 34.38 -50.40
CA ALA A 181 9.14 35.59 -51.13
C ALA A 181 10.19 36.71 -50.98
N ALA A 182 10.71 36.91 -49.77
CA ALA A 182 11.77 37.89 -49.49
C ALA A 182 13.06 37.56 -50.27
N ALA A 183 13.45 36.28 -50.33
CA ALA A 183 14.61 35.84 -51.12
C ALA A 183 14.44 36.04 -52.63
N ARG A 184 13.20 36.13 -53.13
CA ARG A 184 12.88 36.35 -54.55
C ARG A 184 12.74 37.83 -54.92
N ARG A 185 12.71 38.76 -53.95
CA ARG A 185 12.66 40.19 -54.26
C ARG A 185 14.00 40.63 -54.83
N PRO A 186 14.05 41.22 -56.03
CA PRO A 186 15.29 41.75 -56.57
C PRO A 186 15.81 42.87 -55.67
N ARG A 187 17.13 42.92 -55.47
CA ARG A 187 17.80 44.03 -54.77
C ARG A 187 17.44 45.33 -55.50
N PRO A 188 17.00 46.39 -54.78
CA PRO A 188 16.87 47.70 -55.41
C PRO A 188 18.26 48.13 -55.90
N VAL A 189 18.32 48.49 -57.18
CA VAL A 189 19.51 49.05 -57.86
C VAL A 189 19.62 50.53 -57.51
#